data_AF-A0A2S4WGN8-F1
#
_entry.id   AF-A0A2S4WGN8-F1
#
_cell.length_a   1.000
_cell.length_b   1.000
_cell.length_c   1.000
_cell.angle_alpha   90.00
_cell.angle_beta   90.00
_cell.angle_gamma   90.00
#
_symmetry.space_group_name_H-M   'P 1'
#
loop_
_entity.id
_entity.type
_entity.pdbx_description
1 polymer ?
#
loop_
_entity_poly.entity_id
_entity_poly.type
_entity_poly.pdbx_seq_one_letter_code
_entity_poly.pdbx_strand_id
1 'polypeptide(L)'
;MQLWKFDRSGAIGSQAFNIKDSVENLKRFLSLIIIFLTSNKQVLGFDPTFFDIDGETSTPPPQKIQISTAPNPQELVICRLKFRARGICGRGTTCWEAHLLGDKDQKFLIKDSWQPTDRHSEGDMLRGVTKRGIPHVARYHHHQDVEAGSKTVKIDTYVREDLKFMDCQAFQLTSQPDQPGEPKNSFINRTHRRLILKDVGQPIWKVKTPVRLLEALEHCIEGHRALWLVRILHRDISVNNLMINDQADDPDRNHF
;
A
#
# COMPACT_ATOMS: atom_id res chain seq x y z
N MET A 1 -24.96 19.90 8.01
CA MET A 1 -24.25 18.76 7.41
C MET A 1 -22.95 19.26 6.79
N GLN A 2 -21.91 18.44 6.87
CA GLN A 2 -20.62 18.67 6.24
C GLN A 2 -20.09 17.33 5.71
N LEU A 3 -19.47 17.32 4.53
CA LEU A 3 -18.82 16.13 3.99
C LEU A 3 -17.34 16.17 4.30
N TRP A 4 -16.79 15.02 4.68
CA TRP A 4 -15.37 14.86 4.92
C TRP A 4 -14.82 13.78 4.00
N LYS A 5 -13.73 14.09 3.31
CA LYS A 5 -12.95 13.13 2.53
C LYS A 5 -11.63 12.90 3.24
N PHE A 6 -11.41 11.66 3.65
CA PHE A 6 -10.15 11.22 4.26
C PHE A 6 -9.31 10.52 3.20
N ASP A 7 -8.02 10.83 3.19
CA ASP A 7 -7.02 10.16 2.37
C ASP A 7 -5.71 9.98 3.14
N ARG A 8 -4.69 9.50 2.44
CA ARG A 8 -3.39 9.17 3.06
C ARG A 8 -2.51 10.37 3.38
N SER A 9 -3.02 11.57 3.15
CA SER A 9 -2.39 12.85 3.47
C SER A 9 -3.28 13.78 4.29
N GLY A 10 -4.35 13.26 4.88
CA GLY A 10 -5.19 14.01 5.82
C GLY A 10 -6.67 13.92 5.51
N ALA A 11 -7.40 14.93 5.97
CA ALA A 11 -8.81 15.10 5.70
C ALA A 11 -9.06 16.45 5.05
N ILE A 12 -10.04 16.52 4.16
CA ILE A 12 -10.59 17.75 3.61
C ILE A 12 -12.09 17.78 3.84
N GLY A 13 -12.58 18.91 4.33
CA GLY A 13 -14.00 19.13 4.62
C GLY A 13 -14.64 20.05 3.58
N SER A 14 -15.88 19.76 3.20
CA SER A 14 -16.70 20.72 2.45
C SER A 14 -17.07 21.91 3.34
N GLN A 15 -17.61 22.97 2.75
CA GLN A 15 -18.38 23.94 3.53
C GLN A 15 -19.58 23.25 4.18
N ALA A 16 -19.92 23.68 5.41
CA ALA A 16 -21.10 23.20 6.10
C ALA A 16 -22.36 23.88 5.54
N PHE A 17 -23.45 23.14 5.45
CA PHE A 17 -24.77 23.67 5.09
C PHE A 17 -25.86 23.02 5.93
N ASN A 18 -26.91 23.76 6.29
CA ASN A 18 -28.06 23.20 6.98
C ASN A 18 -29.13 22.77 5.98
N ILE A 19 -29.51 21.49 6.06
CA ILE A 19 -30.45 20.85 5.13
C ILE A 19 -31.81 21.55 5.16
N LYS A 20 -32.21 22.10 6.31
CA LYS A 20 -33.53 22.70 6.53
C LYS A 20 -33.65 24.14 6.02
N ASP A 21 -32.53 24.80 5.70
CA ASP A 21 -32.54 26.24 5.39
C ASP A 21 -33.19 26.55 4.03
N SER A 22 -33.16 25.62 3.07
CA SER A 22 -33.74 25.84 1.75
C SER A 22 -34.06 24.54 1.02
N VAL A 23 -34.98 24.62 0.06
CA VAL A 23 -35.28 23.51 -0.87
C VAL A 23 -34.03 23.10 -1.65
N GLU A 24 -33.14 24.04 -1.96
CA GLU A 24 -31.88 23.75 -2.65
C GLU A 24 -30.91 22.93 -1.79
N ASN A 25 -30.82 23.24 -0.50
CA ASN A 25 -30.02 22.45 0.44
C ASN A 25 -30.58 21.03 0.61
N LEU A 26 -31.90 20.89 0.63
CA LEU A 26 -32.54 19.57 0.65
C LEU A 26 -32.25 18.79 -0.64
N LYS A 27 -32.36 19.42 -1.82
CA LYS A 27 -31.99 18.82 -3.11
C LYS A 27 -30.53 18.38 -3.10
N ARG A 28 -29.62 19.23 -2.67
CA ARG A 28 -28.18 18.92 -2.54
C ARG A 28 -27.94 17.71 -1.64
N PHE A 29 -28.62 17.63 -0.49
CA PHE A 29 -28.56 16.47 0.38
C PHE A 29 -29.02 15.19 -0.31
N LEU A 30 -30.19 15.22 -0.96
CA LEU A 30 -30.73 14.06 -1.68
C LEU A 30 -29.82 13.63 -2.84
N SER A 31 -29.28 14.59 -3.60
CA SER A 31 -28.32 14.30 -4.67
C SER A 31 -27.08 13.58 -4.14
N LEU A 32 -26.54 13.99 -2.99
CA LEU A 32 -25.40 13.31 -2.37
C LEU A 32 -25.74 11.87 -2.00
N ILE A 33 -26.90 11.63 -1.37
CA ILE A 33 -27.35 10.28 -1.01
C ILE A 33 -27.50 9.41 -2.25
N ILE A 34 -28.15 9.93 -3.30
CA ILE A 34 -28.32 9.20 -4.57
C ILE A 34 -26.95 8.85 -5.15
N ILE A 35 -26.02 9.81 -5.23
CA ILE A 35 -24.65 9.56 -5.73
C ILE A 35 -24.00 8.41 -4.95
N PHE A 36 -24.04 8.39 -3.63
CA PHE A 36 -23.43 7.31 -2.85
C PHE A 36 -24.10 5.95 -3.06
N LEU A 37 -25.42 5.92 -3.25
CA LEU A 37 -26.18 4.68 -3.45
C LEU A 37 -26.07 4.12 -4.87
N THR A 38 -25.86 4.98 -5.88
CA THR A 38 -25.83 4.58 -7.29
C THR A 38 -24.42 4.57 -7.90
N SER A 39 -23.40 4.99 -7.16
CA SER A 39 -22.01 4.98 -7.64
C SER A 39 -21.47 3.57 -7.74
N ASN A 40 -20.66 3.34 -8.78
CA ASN A 40 -19.89 2.11 -8.89
C ASN A 40 -18.63 2.15 -8.00
N LYS A 41 -17.98 0.99 -7.83
CA LYS A 41 -16.75 0.84 -7.03
C LYS A 41 -15.66 1.85 -7.44
N GLN A 42 -15.48 2.11 -8.74
CA GLN A 42 -14.46 3.05 -9.22
C GLN A 42 -14.74 4.49 -8.78
N VAL A 43 -15.98 4.97 -8.90
CA VAL A 43 -16.39 6.31 -8.44
C VAL A 43 -16.24 6.44 -6.92
N LEU A 44 -16.49 5.36 -6.18
CA LEU A 44 -16.27 5.28 -4.74
C LEU A 44 -14.78 5.21 -4.34
N GLY A 45 -13.86 5.16 -5.32
CA GLY A 45 -12.42 5.16 -5.10
C GLY A 45 -11.82 3.79 -4.81
N PHE A 46 -12.53 2.70 -5.11
CA PHE A 46 -11.95 1.36 -5.07
C PHE A 46 -10.94 1.19 -6.21
N ASP A 47 -9.87 0.46 -5.91
CA ASP A 47 -8.84 0.12 -6.88
C ASP A 47 -9.43 -0.80 -7.97
N PRO A 48 -9.42 -0.39 -9.25
CA PRO A 48 -10.04 -1.14 -10.34
C PRO A 48 -9.26 -2.39 -10.74
N THR A 49 -8.06 -2.60 -10.20
CA THR A 49 -7.25 -3.80 -10.44
C THR A 49 -7.66 -4.99 -9.56
N PHE A 50 -8.54 -4.77 -8.58
CA PHE A 50 -9.14 -5.84 -7.77
C PHE A 50 -10.41 -6.38 -8.43
N PHE A 51 -10.47 -7.69 -8.58
CA PHE A 51 -11.61 -8.39 -9.13
C PHE A 51 -12.09 -9.45 -8.14
N ASP A 52 -13.40 -9.59 -8.00
CA ASP A 52 -13.99 -10.73 -7.33
C ASP A 52 -13.90 -11.93 -8.30
N ILE A 53 -13.56 -13.12 -7.80
CA ILE A 53 -13.48 -14.34 -8.62
C ILE A 53 -14.89 -14.94 -8.69
N ASP A 54 -15.51 -14.86 -9.87
CA ASP A 54 -16.84 -15.41 -10.11
C ASP A 54 -16.86 -16.94 -9.95
N GLY A 55 -17.94 -17.46 -9.37
CA GLY A 55 -18.20 -18.89 -9.26
C GLY A 55 -17.66 -19.59 -8.00
N GLU A 56 -16.95 -18.88 -7.11
CA GLU A 56 -16.60 -19.41 -5.78
C GLU A 56 -17.64 -19.02 -4.73
N THR A 57 -18.09 -20.00 -3.93
CA THR A 57 -19.13 -19.84 -2.90
C THR A 57 -18.59 -19.37 -1.55
N SER A 58 -17.31 -19.02 -1.47
CA SER A 58 -16.69 -18.50 -0.25
C SER A 58 -17.21 -17.08 0.05
N THR A 59 -17.39 -16.78 1.34
CA THR A 59 -17.85 -15.47 1.81
C THR A 59 -16.82 -14.86 2.77
N PRO A 60 -16.20 -13.71 2.45
CA PRO A 60 -16.31 -12.96 1.18
C PRO A 60 -15.73 -13.74 -0.02
N PRO A 61 -16.16 -13.43 -1.26
CA PRO A 61 -15.63 -14.07 -2.45
C PRO A 61 -14.12 -13.88 -2.54
N PRO A 62 -13.39 -14.85 -3.09
CA PRO A 62 -11.95 -14.71 -3.26
C PRO A 62 -11.70 -13.56 -4.23
N GLN A 63 -10.63 -12.82 -3.98
CA GLN A 63 -10.26 -11.67 -4.80
C GLN A 63 -8.96 -11.96 -5.54
N LYS A 64 -8.89 -11.48 -6.78
CA LYS A 64 -7.64 -11.46 -7.55
C LYS A 64 -7.24 -10.03 -7.88
N ILE A 65 -5.95 -9.84 -8.11
CA ILE A 65 -5.37 -8.59 -8.59
C ILE A 65 -4.72 -8.83 -9.94
N GLN A 66 -5.01 -7.95 -10.91
CA GLN A 66 -4.27 -7.92 -12.16
C GLN A 66 -3.08 -6.96 -12.05
N ILE A 67 -1.90 -7.41 -12.50
CA ILE A 67 -0.68 -6.60 -12.58
C ILE A 67 -0.21 -6.50 -14.03
N SER A 68 0.35 -5.35 -14.38
CA SER A 68 0.77 -5.01 -15.75
C SER A 68 2.21 -5.48 -15.99
N THR A 69 2.41 -6.78 -16.10
CA THR A 69 3.68 -7.38 -16.53
C THR A 69 3.81 -7.40 -18.06
N ALA A 70 5.04 -7.37 -18.57
CA ALA A 70 5.33 -7.58 -19.99
C ALA A 70 5.82 -9.02 -20.21
N PRO A 71 5.44 -9.71 -21.32
CA PRO A 71 4.64 -9.21 -22.44
C PRO A 71 3.12 -9.20 -22.16
N ASN A 72 2.65 -9.98 -21.19
CA ASN A 72 1.23 -10.11 -20.84
C ASN A 72 0.98 -9.79 -19.36
N PRO A 73 -0.18 -9.22 -19.01
CA PRO A 73 -0.60 -9.06 -17.63
C PRO A 73 -0.65 -10.40 -16.89
N GLN A 74 -0.35 -10.36 -15.59
CA GLN A 74 -0.48 -11.50 -14.68
C GLN A 74 -1.61 -11.26 -13.71
N GLU A 75 -2.26 -12.33 -13.26
CA GLU A 75 -3.28 -12.29 -12.22
C GLU A 75 -2.80 -13.02 -10.97
N LEU A 76 -2.95 -12.39 -9.82
CA LEU A 76 -2.57 -12.91 -8.51
C LEU A 76 -3.82 -13.13 -7.66
N VAL A 77 -4.08 -14.36 -7.26
CA VAL A 77 -5.18 -14.72 -6.35
C VAL A 77 -4.77 -14.45 -4.92
N ILE A 78 -5.51 -13.61 -4.21
CA ILE A 78 -5.25 -13.26 -2.81
C ILE A 78 -5.64 -14.43 -1.91
N CYS A 79 -4.67 -14.95 -1.15
CA CYS A 79 -4.92 -16.02 -0.18
C CYS A 79 -5.36 -15.45 1.17
N ARG A 80 -4.61 -14.49 1.70
CA ARG A 80 -4.87 -13.92 3.03
C ARG A 80 -4.17 -12.58 3.25
N LEU A 81 -4.75 -11.77 4.14
CA LEU A 81 -4.12 -10.57 4.67
C LEU A 81 -2.97 -10.93 5.61
N LYS A 82 -1.76 -10.41 5.34
CA LYS A 82 -0.57 -10.61 6.18
C LYS A 82 -0.34 -9.46 7.14
N PHE A 83 -0.58 -8.24 6.66
CA PHE A 83 -0.34 -7.03 7.43
C PHE A 83 -1.24 -5.90 6.93
N ARG A 84 -1.71 -5.06 7.85
CA ARG A 84 -2.37 -3.79 7.54
C ARG A 84 -2.01 -2.75 8.59
N ALA A 85 -1.40 -1.65 8.16
CA ALA A 85 -1.14 -0.52 9.03
C ALA A 85 -2.47 0.11 9.51
N ARG A 86 -2.58 0.41 10.80
CA ARG A 86 -3.80 0.96 11.41
C ARG A 86 -3.99 2.47 11.21
N GLY A 87 -2.92 3.20 10.93
CA GLY A 87 -2.96 4.67 10.81
C GLY A 87 -3.77 5.12 9.60
N ILE A 88 -4.62 6.14 9.76
CA ILE A 88 -5.47 6.72 8.70
C ILE A 88 -4.62 7.52 7.70
N CYS A 89 -3.63 8.28 8.17
CA CYS A 89 -2.70 9.06 7.34
C CYS A 89 -1.33 8.37 7.23
N GLY A 90 -0.55 8.71 6.20
CA GLY A 90 0.77 8.11 5.94
C GLY A 90 0.71 6.93 4.97
N ARG A 91 1.65 5.99 5.06
CA ARG A 91 1.85 4.96 4.02
C ARG A 91 0.71 3.96 3.82
N GLY A 92 -0.10 3.70 4.84
CA GLY A 92 -1.25 2.79 4.70
C GLY A 92 -0.88 1.38 4.24
N THR A 93 0.32 0.92 4.61
CA THR A 93 0.89 -0.31 4.07
C THR A 93 -0.05 -1.48 4.33
N THR A 94 -0.43 -2.18 3.27
CA THR A 94 -1.23 -3.40 3.33
C THR A 94 -0.51 -4.47 2.54
N CYS A 95 -0.32 -5.64 3.16
CA CYS A 95 0.36 -6.76 2.55
C CYS A 95 -0.55 -7.98 2.53
N TRP A 96 -0.59 -8.67 1.40
CA TRP A 96 -1.31 -9.92 1.20
C TRP A 96 -0.36 -11.00 0.70
N GLU A 97 -0.64 -12.22 1.12
CA GLU A 97 -0.06 -13.42 0.50
C GLU A 97 -0.97 -13.82 -0.66
N ALA A 98 -0.37 -14.11 -1.79
CA ALA A 98 -1.05 -14.46 -3.03
C ALA A 98 -0.30 -15.54 -3.80
N HIS A 99 -0.92 -16.08 -4.84
CA HIS A 99 -0.28 -16.97 -5.81
C HIS A 99 -0.73 -16.59 -7.22
N LEU A 100 -0.01 -16.99 -8.26
CA LEU A 100 -0.42 -16.71 -9.64
C LEU A 100 -1.69 -17.49 -9.98
N LEU A 101 -2.57 -16.94 -10.82
CA LEU A 101 -3.72 -17.69 -11.31
C LEU A 101 -3.23 -18.94 -12.05
N GLY A 102 -3.68 -20.12 -11.61
CA GLY A 102 -3.27 -21.41 -12.17
C GLY A 102 -2.05 -22.07 -11.52
N ASP A 103 -1.28 -21.35 -10.71
CA ASP A 103 -0.14 -21.88 -9.95
C ASP A 103 -0.32 -21.55 -8.46
N LYS A 104 -0.65 -22.58 -7.67
CA LYS A 104 -0.88 -22.44 -6.22
C LYS A 104 0.39 -22.69 -5.41
N ASP A 105 1.43 -23.23 -6.01
CA ASP A 105 2.63 -23.68 -5.30
C ASP A 105 3.53 -22.49 -5.02
N GLN A 106 3.76 -21.65 -6.03
CA GLN A 106 4.53 -20.42 -5.84
C GLN A 106 3.70 -19.35 -5.13
N LYS A 107 4.18 -18.92 -3.95
CA LYS A 107 3.61 -17.79 -3.22
C LYS A 107 4.32 -16.48 -3.53
N PHE A 108 3.58 -15.38 -3.42
CA PHE A 108 4.04 -14.01 -3.58
C PHE A 108 3.50 -13.14 -2.45
N LEU A 109 4.25 -12.07 -2.14
CA LEU A 109 3.78 -11.01 -1.25
C LEU A 109 3.38 -9.81 -2.10
N ILE A 110 2.10 -9.45 -2.07
CA ILE A 110 1.59 -8.18 -2.60
C ILE A 110 1.73 -7.16 -1.48
N LYS A 111 2.35 -6.02 -1.74
CA LYS A 111 2.49 -4.90 -0.82
C LYS A 111 1.99 -3.62 -1.49
N ASP A 112 0.89 -3.10 -1.00
CA ASP A 112 0.37 -1.79 -1.37
C ASP A 112 0.81 -0.74 -0.36
N SER A 113 1.20 0.43 -0.84
CA SER A 113 1.56 1.55 0.01
C SER A 113 1.43 2.90 -0.71
N TRP A 114 1.11 3.93 0.05
CA TRP A 114 1.09 5.31 -0.39
C TRP A 114 2.44 5.96 -0.09
N GLN A 115 3.22 6.18 -1.13
CA GLN A 115 4.61 6.61 -1.00
C GLN A 115 4.74 8.10 -1.35
N PRO A 116 5.54 8.88 -0.60
CA PRO A 116 5.87 10.25 -0.99
C PRO A 116 6.37 10.33 -2.44
N THR A 117 5.91 11.35 -3.18
CA THR A 117 6.28 11.53 -4.59
C THR A 117 7.74 11.97 -4.79
N ASP A 118 8.33 12.58 -3.76
CA ASP A 118 9.74 13.04 -3.72
C ASP A 118 10.74 11.91 -3.39
N ARG A 119 10.27 10.67 -3.21
CA ARG A 119 11.12 9.52 -2.91
C ARG A 119 11.19 8.53 -4.06
N HIS A 120 12.38 7.95 -4.21
CA HIS A 120 12.63 6.82 -5.11
C HIS A 120 11.68 5.65 -4.82
N SER A 121 11.23 4.98 -5.88
CA SER A 121 10.37 3.79 -5.78
C SER A 121 11.11 2.66 -5.06
N GLU A 122 10.48 2.09 -4.02
CA GLU A 122 10.97 0.89 -3.34
C GLU A 122 11.14 -0.28 -4.33
N GLY A 123 10.26 -0.39 -5.32
CA GLY A 123 10.32 -1.44 -6.33
C GLY A 123 11.52 -1.33 -7.27
N ASP A 124 11.92 -0.11 -7.64
CA ASP A 124 13.13 0.09 -8.46
C ASP A 124 14.39 -0.33 -7.71
N MET A 125 14.47 0.02 -6.42
CA MET A 125 15.56 -0.37 -5.56
C MET A 125 15.64 -1.90 -5.45
N LEU A 126 14.54 -2.57 -5.11
CA LEU A 126 14.51 -4.03 -4.97
C LEU A 126 14.78 -4.76 -6.29
N ARG A 127 14.28 -4.24 -7.42
CA ARG A 127 14.63 -4.75 -8.75
C ARG A 127 16.14 -4.72 -8.98
N GLY A 128 16.80 -3.63 -8.61
CA GLY A 128 18.26 -3.49 -8.70
C GLY A 128 19.00 -4.45 -7.78
N VAL A 129 18.52 -4.62 -6.54
CA VAL A 129 19.08 -5.55 -5.54
C VAL A 129 18.98 -7.00 -6.02
N THR A 130 17.82 -7.41 -6.51
CA THR A 130 17.59 -8.78 -7.03
C THR A 130 18.46 -9.06 -8.26
N LYS A 131 18.58 -8.11 -9.19
CA LYS A 131 19.46 -8.26 -10.37
C LYS A 131 20.94 -8.46 -10.01
N ARG A 132 21.38 -7.93 -8.88
CA ARG A 132 22.75 -8.08 -8.37
C ARG A 132 22.95 -9.35 -7.54
N GLY A 133 21.90 -10.14 -7.32
CA GLY A 133 21.99 -11.36 -6.52
C GLY A 133 22.37 -11.11 -5.07
N ILE A 134 21.95 -9.96 -4.49
CA ILE A 134 22.23 -9.66 -3.08
C ILE A 134 21.53 -10.70 -2.20
N PRO A 135 22.25 -11.42 -1.33
CA PRO A 135 21.67 -12.47 -0.50
C PRO A 135 20.86 -11.88 0.66
N HIS A 136 19.98 -12.71 1.23
CA HIS A 136 19.17 -12.39 2.42
C HIS A 136 18.30 -11.12 2.29
N VAL A 137 17.95 -10.71 1.06
CA VAL A 137 16.99 -9.62 0.79
C VAL A 137 15.87 -10.16 -0.08
N ALA A 138 14.63 -9.81 0.28
CA ALA A 138 13.44 -10.27 -0.46
C ALA A 138 13.55 -9.97 -1.96
N ARG A 139 13.31 -10.99 -2.78
CA ARG A 139 13.45 -10.94 -4.22
C ARG A 139 12.26 -10.24 -4.85
N TYR A 140 12.60 -9.31 -5.74
CA TYR A 140 11.67 -8.57 -6.55
C TYR A 140 11.01 -9.47 -7.60
N HIS A 141 9.69 -9.33 -7.75
CA HIS A 141 8.95 -9.89 -8.88
C HIS A 141 8.46 -8.79 -9.83
N HIS A 142 7.70 -7.83 -9.31
CA HIS A 142 7.10 -6.75 -10.09
C HIS A 142 6.79 -5.52 -9.22
N HIS A 143 6.67 -4.34 -9.83
CA HIS A 143 6.03 -3.20 -9.19
C HIS A 143 5.38 -2.29 -10.21
N GLN A 144 4.39 -1.53 -9.77
CA GLN A 144 3.71 -0.52 -10.57
C GLN A 144 3.16 0.58 -9.68
N ASP A 145 3.02 1.77 -10.24
CA ASP A 145 2.09 2.74 -9.69
C ASP A 145 0.67 2.26 -10.03
N VAL A 146 -0.27 2.37 -9.09
CA VAL A 146 -1.66 1.95 -9.33
C VAL A 146 -2.32 2.96 -10.26
N GLU A 147 -3.06 2.47 -11.25
CA GLU A 147 -3.75 3.29 -12.24
C GLU A 147 -5.26 3.05 -12.19
N ALA A 148 -6.03 4.12 -12.39
CA ALA A 148 -7.46 4.06 -12.53
C ALA A 148 -7.92 4.99 -13.65
N GLY A 149 -8.57 4.42 -14.68
CA GLY A 149 -8.98 5.19 -15.87
C GLY A 149 -7.81 5.83 -16.62
N SER A 150 -6.69 5.11 -16.75
CA SER A 150 -5.43 5.59 -17.38
C SER A 150 -4.73 6.74 -16.64
N LYS A 151 -5.15 7.05 -15.40
CA LYS A 151 -4.48 8.02 -14.53
C LYS A 151 -3.80 7.30 -13.39
N THR A 152 -2.56 7.68 -13.09
CA THR A 152 -1.89 7.24 -11.87
C THR A 152 -2.63 7.78 -10.64
N VAL A 153 -2.85 6.90 -9.65
CA VAL A 153 -3.51 7.24 -8.39
C VAL A 153 -2.56 8.04 -7.49
N LYS A 154 -2.52 9.35 -7.69
CA LYS A 154 -1.80 10.34 -6.87
C LYS A 154 -2.78 11.22 -6.10
N ILE A 155 -2.37 11.72 -4.93
CA ILE A 155 -3.33 12.43 -4.08
C ILE A 155 -3.76 13.76 -4.69
N ASP A 156 -2.85 14.59 -5.18
CA ASP A 156 -3.18 15.88 -5.77
C ASP A 156 -3.90 15.78 -7.11
N THR A 157 -3.45 14.92 -8.02
CA THR A 157 -3.96 14.85 -9.40
C THR A 157 -5.08 13.83 -9.61
N TYR A 158 -5.37 12.97 -8.64
CA TYR A 158 -6.43 11.95 -8.76
C TYR A 158 -7.37 11.95 -7.56
N VAL A 159 -6.85 11.76 -6.34
CA VAL A 159 -7.72 11.67 -5.14
C VAL A 159 -8.39 13.00 -4.82
N ARG A 160 -7.67 14.11 -4.97
CA ARG A 160 -8.16 15.48 -4.76
C ARG A 160 -8.26 16.24 -6.07
N GLU A 161 -8.47 15.52 -7.17
CA GLU A 161 -8.68 16.11 -8.49
C GLU A 161 -9.76 17.20 -8.41
N ASP A 162 -9.51 18.31 -9.09
CA ASP A 162 -10.37 19.51 -9.14
C ASP A 162 -10.62 20.24 -7.80
N LEU A 163 -9.94 19.85 -6.73
CA LEU A 163 -10.00 20.55 -5.45
C LEU A 163 -8.85 21.54 -5.32
N LYS A 164 -9.16 22.81 -5.09
CA LYS A 164 -8.19 23.85 -4.70
C LYS A 164 -7.80 23.70 -3.22
N PHE A 165 -7.35 22.51 -2.83
CA PHE A 165 -7.17 22.14 -1.43
C PHE A 165 -5.99 22.86 -0.75
N MET A 166 -5.05 23.40 -1.53
CA MET A 166 -3.94 24.22 -1.02
C MET A 166 -4.42 25.62 -0.58
N ASP A 167 -5.55 26.08 -1.11
CA ASP A 167 -6.17 27.37 -0.75
C ASP A 167 -7.21 27.22 0.37
N CYS A 168 -7.43 25.99 0.88
CA CYS A 168 -8.40 25.74 1.94
C CYS A 168 -7.95 26.29 3.29
N GLN A 169 -8.92 26.73 4.10
CA GLN A 169 -8.67 27.08 5.48
C GLN A 169 -8.31 25.84 6.30
N ALA A 170 -7.21 25.90 7.05
CA ALA A 170 -6.85 24.84 7.99
C ALA A 170 -7.93 24.70 9.07
N PHE A 171 -8.44 23.48 9.24
CA PHE A 171 -9.42 23.20 10.29
C PHE A 171 -8.69 23.08 11.64
N GLN A 172 -8.93 24.05 12.54
CA GLN A 172 -8.36 24.01 13.88
C GLN A 172 -9.26 23.18 14.80
N LEU A 173 -8.78 21.98 15.18
CA LEU A 173 -9.45 21.12 16.16
C LEU A 173 -9.42 21.70 17.59
N THR A 174 -8.41 22.53 17.88
CA THR A 174 -8.25 23.14 19.19
C THR A 174 -7.93 24.62 19.04
N SER A 175 -8.35 25.42 20.01
CA SER A 175 -8.00 26.84 20.10
C SER A 175 -6.56 27.06 20.59
N GLN A 176 -5.82 25.99 20.87
CA GLN A 176 -4.42 26.09 21.29
C GLN A 176 -3.54 26.31 20.06
N PRO A 177 -2.67 27.33 20.07
CA PRO A 177 -1.70 27.51 19.00
C PRO A 177 -0.76 26.29 18.96
N ASP A 178 -0.39 25.86 17.75
CA ASP A 178 0.66 24.85 17.54
C ASP A 178 1.89 25.22 18.37
N GLN A 179 2.43 24.26 19.13
CA GLN A 179 3.61 24.54 19.95
C GLN A 179 4.81 24.83 19.05
N PRO A 180 5.65 25.85 19.37
CA PRO A 180 6.87 26.10 18.62
C PRO A 180 7.76 24.85 18.64
N GLY A 181 8.02 24.27 17.47
CA GLY A 181 8.85 23.08 17.31
C GLY A 181 8.09 21.77 17.05
N GLU A 182 6.76 21.76 17.12
CA GLU A 182 5.99 20.60 16.63
C GLU A 182 6.09 20.50 15.10
N PRO A 183 6.30 19.29 14.56
CA PRO A 183 6.33 19.09 13.11
C PRO A 183 4.97 19.48 12.54
N LYS A 184 4.98 20.50 11.66
CA LYS A 184 3.77 20.93 10.95
C LYS A 184 3.15 19.73 10.26
N ASN A 185 1.86 19.53 10.47
CA ASN A 185 1.09 18.47 9.82
C ASN A 185 0.80 18.87 8.36
N SER A 186 1.87 19.06 7.57
CA SER A 186 1.82 19.56 6.21
C SER A 186 1.33 18.48 5.26
N PHE A 187 0.65 18.92 4.20
CA PHE A 187 0.31 18.05 3.09
C PHE A 187 1.59 17.42 2.52
N ILE A 188 1.58 16.09 2.40
CA ILE A 188 2.63 15.34 1.71
C ILE A 188 1.98 14.68 0.52
N ASN A 189 2.36 15.01 -0.70
CA ASN A 189 1.79 14.33 -1.86
C ASN A 189 2.26 12.87 -1.92
N ARG A 190 1.35 11.96 -2.30
CA ARG A 190 1.64 10.51 -2.34
C ARG A 190 1.08 9.87 -3.59
N THR A 191 1.80 8.87 -4.08
CA THR A 191 1.34 7.94 -5.10
C THR A 191 1.01 6.59 -4.46
N HIS A 192 -0.10 5.99 -4.82
CA HIS A 192 -0.40 4.59 -4.47
C HIS A 192 0.43 3.66 -5.35
N ARG A 193 1.31 2.88 -4.72
CA ARG A 193 2.20 1.93 -5.39
C ARG A 193 1.93 0.51 -4.92
N ARG A 194 2.08 -0.43 -5.84
CA ARG A 194 2.03 -1.87 -5.59
C ARG A 194 3.39 -2.50 -5.89
N LEU A 195 3.87 -3.29 -4.94
CA LEU A 195 5.09 -4.07 -5.03
C LEU A 195 4.76 -5.55 -4.86
N ILE A 196 5.28 -6.40 -5.74
CA ILE A 196 5.16 -7.85 -5.70
C ILE A 196 6.54 -8.44 -5.41
N LEU A 197 6.64 -9.23 -4.36
CA LEU A 197 7.85 -9.94 -3.96
C LEU A 197 7.65 -11.45 -4.11
N LYS A 198 8.71 -12.15 -4.53
CA LYS A 198 8.72 -13.62 -4.61
C LYS A 198 8.74 -14.25 -3.22
N ASP A 199 9.42 -13.63 -2.26
CA ASP A 199 9.63 -14.20 -0.94
C ASP A 199 8.54 -13.77 0.05
N VAL A 200 7.84 -14.74 0.62
CA VAL A 200 6.80 -14.50 1.64
C VAL A 200 7.32 -14.87 3.02
N GLY A 201 7.95 -13.89 3.69
CA GLY A 201 8.49 -14.09 5.03
C GLY A 201 7.45 -14.15 6.15
N GLN A 202 7.89 -14.63 7.31
CA GLN A 202 7.29 -14.39 8.62
C GLN A 202 8.16 -13.41 9.42
N PRO A 203 7.59 -12.61 10.31
CA PRO A 203 8.40 -11.76 11.18
C PRO A 203 9.35 -12.58 12.06
N ILE A 204 10.53 -12.03 12.34
CA ILE A 204 11.61 -12.72 13.07
C ILE A 204 11.19 -13.21 14.47
N TRP A 205 10.22 -12.57 15.12
CA TRP A 205 9.72 -13.03 16.42
C TRP A 205 8.86 -14.30 16.37
N LYS A 206 8.55 -14.83 15.17
CA LYS A 206 7.86 -16.13 15.00
C LYS A 206 8.82 -17.31 14.97
N VAL A 207 10.13 -17.08 15.07
CA VAL A 207 11.13 -18.15 15.16
C VAL A 207 10.80 -19.10 16.32
N LYS A 208 10.95 -20.41 16.08
CA LYS A 208 10.60 -21.46 17.05
C LYS A 208 11.75 -21.88 17.97
N THR A 209 13.00 -21.63 17.60
CA THR A 209 14.19 -22.08 18.37
C THR A 209 15.27 -20.99 18.43
N PRO A 210 16.08 -20.93 19.51
CA PRO A 210 17.18 -19.99 19.59
C PRO A 210 18.19 -20.09 18.45
N VAL A 211 18.50 -21.32 17.99
CA VAL A 211 19.43 -21.55 16.88
C VAL A 211 18.91 -20.89 15.59
N ARG A 212 17.64 -21.10 15.25
CA ARG A 212 17.02 -20.45 14.08
C ARG A 212 16.99 -18.92 14.20
N LEU A 213 16.96 -18.38 15.41
CA LEU A 213 16.97 -16.93 15.62
C LEU A 213 18.36 -16.37 15.35
N LEU A 214 19.40 -17.06 15.81
CA LEU A 214 20.79 -16.69 15.54
C LEU A 214 21.09 -16.74 14.03
N GLU A 215 20.68 -17.81 13.35
CA GLU A 215 20.77 -17.93 11.89
C GLU A 215 20.07 -16.76 11.17
N ALA A 216 18.83 -16.46 11.56
CA ALA A 216 18.08 -15.34 10.97
C ALA A 216 18.77 -13.98 11.17
N LEU A 217 19.37 -13.76 12.35
CA LEU A 217 20.10 -12.52 12.65
C LEU A 217 21.41 -12.44 11.87
N GLU A 218 22.15 -13.53 11.74
CA GLU A 218 23.35 -13.63 10.91
C GLU A 218 23.02 -13.28 9.46
N HIS A 219 22.01 -13.92 8.87
CA HIS A 219 21.53 -13.63 7.52
C HIS A 219 21.08 -12.17 7.36
N CYS A 220 20.42 -11.59 8.36
CA CYS A 220 20.08 -10.17 8.33
C CYS A 220 21.34 -9.29 8.29
N ILE A 221 22.36 -9.58 9.10
CA ILE A 221 23.64 -8.83 9.11
C ILE A 221 24.33 -8.93 7.75
N GLU A 222 24.38 -10.13 7.18
CA GLU A 222 24.98 -10.38 5.86
C GLU A 222 24.25 -9.64 4.74
N GLY A 223 22.91 -9.71 4.71
CA GLY A 223 22.09 -8.98 3.75
C GLY A 223 22.27 -7.46 3.85
N HIS A 224 22.29 -6.92 5.07
CA HIS A 224 22.54 -5.48 5.28
C HIS A 224 23.95 -5.06 4.87
N ARG A 225 24.96 -5.88 5.15
CA ARG A 225 26.34 -5.65 4.69
C ARG A 225 26.43 -5.67 3.17
N ALA A 226 25.77 -6.62 2.51
CA ALA A 226 25.74 -6.71 1.06
C ALA A 226 25.02 -5.52 0.40
N LEU A 227 23.90 -5.05 0.98
CA LEU A 227 23.25 -3.81 0.57
C LEU A 227 24.17 -2.59 0.70
N TRP A 228 24.88 -2.48 1.82
CA TRP A 228 25.81 -1.37 2.07
C TRP A 228 26.94 -1.32 1.03
N LEU A 229 27.50 -2.46 0.65
CA LEU A 229 28.55 -2.56 -0.37
C LEU A 229 28.09 -2.06 -1.74
N VAL A 230 26.79 -2.17 -2.05
CA VAL A 230 26.18 -1.59 -3.27
C VAL A 230 25.56 -0.20 -3.04
N ARG A 231 25.99 0.49 -1.98
CA ARG A 231 25.59 1.86 -1.61
C ARG A 231 24.10 2.01 -1.30
N ILE A 232 23.46 0.96 -0.83
CA ILE A 232 22.07 0.98 -0.37
C ILE A 232 22.06 0.89 1.16
N LEU A 233 21.45 1.87 1.82
CA LEU A 233 21.23 1.85 3.26
C LEU A 233 19.74 1.64 3.53
N HIS A 234 19.38 0.56 4.25
CA HIS A 234 17.97 0.21 4.50
C HIS A 234 17.23 1.26 5.34
N ARG A 235 17.90 1.83 6.36
CA ARG A 235 17.40 2.90 7.27
C ARG A 235 16.13 2.58 8.09
N ASP A 236 15.59 1.38 7.98
CA ASP A 236 14.34 0.98 8.64
C ASP A 236 14.50 -0.42 9.27
N ILE A 237 15.52 -0.54 10.13
CA ILE A 237 15.82 -1.77 10.85
C ILE A 237 14.89 -1.82 12.06
N SER A 238 13.91 -2.72 12.01
CA SER A 238 13.00 -2.98 13.12
C SER A 238 12.57 -4.44 13.10
N VAL A 239 12.09 -4.94 14.23
CA VAL A 239 11.56 -6.30 14.32
C VAL A 239 10.50 -6.60 13.25
N ASN A 240 9.76 -5.57 12.77
CA ASN A 240 8.70 -5.70 11.77
C ASN A 240 9.21 -5.86 10.32
N ASN A 241 10.49 -5.54 10.08
CA ASN A 241 11.12 -5.63 8.76
C ASN A 241 12.17 -6.75 8.68
N LEU A 242 12.51 -7.37 9.80
CA LEU A 242 13.34 -8.57 9.84
C LEU A 242 12.45 -9.80 9.69
N MET A 243 12.72 -10.59 8.65
CA MET A 243 11.86 -11.69 8.24
C MET A 243 12.64 -13.00 8.18
N ILE A 244 11.99 -14.09 8.58
CA ILE A 244 12.43 -15.46 8.32
C ILE A 244 11.59 -16.04 7.20
N ASN A 245 12.15 -16.94 6.41
CA ASN A 245 11.37 -17.65 5.40
C ASN A 245 11.75 -19.13 5.37
N ASP A 246 10.89 -19.92 6.00
CA ASP A 246 10.99 -21.38 6.11
C ASP A 246 10.66 -22.13 4.80
N GLN A 247 10.40 -21.44 3.68
CA GLN A 247 10.17 -22.09 2.39
C GLN A 247 11.45 -22.75 1.84
N ALA A 248 11.82 -23.89 2.38
CA ALA A 248 12.78 -24.79 1.75
C ALA A 248 12.32 -25.06 0.30
N ASP A 249 13.29 -25.04 -0.62
CA ASP A 249 13.14 -25.45 -2.03
C ASP A 249 12.59 -24.40 -3.01
N ASP A 250 13.34 -23.31 -3.19
CA ASP A 250 13.36 -22.60 -4.47
C ASP A 250 14.76 -22.80 -5.11
N PRO A 251 14.86 -23.40 -6.30
CA PRO A 251 16.15 -23.63 -6.97
C PRO A 251 16.88 -22.34 -7.37
N ASP A 252 16.21 -21.20 -7.44
CA ASP A 252 16.81 -19.87 -7.66
C ASP A 252 17.31 -19.23 -6.36
N ARG A 253 17.28 -19.96 -5.23
CA ARG A 253 17.56 -19.44 -3.88
C ARG A 253 18.99 -19.76 -3.48
N ASN A 254 19.92 -18.84 -3.74
CA ASN A 254 21.24 -18.85 -3.10
C ASN A 254 21.05 -18.49 -1.62
N HIS A 255 20.88 -19.52 -0.78
CA HIS A 255 20.88 -19.56 0.69
C HIS A 255 20.26 -18.36 1.44
N PHE A 256 19.19 -18.64 2.19
CA PHE A 256 18.45 -17.67 2.99
C PHE A 256 18.36 -18.07 4.45
#